data_AF-A0A941DVI2-F1
#
_entry.id   AF-A0A941DVI2-F1
#
_cell.length_a   1.000
_cell.length_b   1.000
_cell.length_c   1.000
_cell.angle_alpha   90.00
_cell.angle_beta   90.00
_cell.angle_gamma   90.00
#
_symmetry.space_group_name_H-M   'P 1'
#
loop_
_entity.id
_entity.type
_entity.pdbx_description
1 polymer ?
#
loop_
_entity_poly.entity_id
_entity_poly.type
_entity_poly.pdbx_seq_one_letter_code
_entity_poly.pdbx_strand_id
1 'polypeptide(L)'
;ETGPEHLLLGPDGRLYAAVASGAILRMQEDGAQREVWINTRGRVLGFAFDAQGNMIAADAYRGLLRITPDKQITVLCDQVDGTPVLYANSVVVAKNGKI
;
A
#
# COMPACT_ATOMS: atom_id res chain seq x y z
N GLU A 1 -9.50 -8.47 -11.60
CA GLU A 1 -9.31 -7.27 -10.76
C GLU A 1 -9.80 -6.05 -11.51
N THR A 2 -10.45 -5.11 -10.83
CA THR A 2 -11.03 -3.87 -11.40
C THR A 2 -10.75 -2.68 -10.48
N GLY A 3 -10.97 -1.46 -10.98
CA GLY A 3 -10.82 -0.22 -10.21
C GLY A 3 -9.41 -0.02 -9.65
N PRO A 4 -8.37 0.07 -10.52
CA PRO A 4 -7.04 0.46 -10.08
C PRO A 4 -7.12 1.87 -9.49
N GLU A 5 -6.45 2.08 -8.37
CA GLU A 5 -6.52 3.36 -7.67
C GLU A 5 -5.12 4.00 -7.63
N HIS A 6 -4.14 3.34 -7.02
CA HIS A 6 -2.76 3.82 -6.96
C HIS A 6 -1.82 2.86 -7.68
N LEU A 7 -0.85 3.42 -8.41
CA LEU A 7 0.22 2.66 -9.06
C LEU A 7 1.57 3.30 -8.78
N LEU A 8 2.57 2.46 -8.48
CA LEU A 8 3.93 2.92 -8.21
C LEU A 8 4.94 1.83 -8.56
N LEU A 9 6.10 2.21 -9.11
CA LEU A 9 7.23 1.32 -9.26
C LEU A 9 7.84 1.02 -7.87
N GLY A 10 7.99 -0.27 -7.57
CA GLY A 10 8.61 -0.75 -6.35
C GLY A 10 10.14 -0.73 -6.42
N PRO A 11 10.80 -0.91 -5.27
CA PRO A 11 12.26 -0.97 -5.16
C PRO A 11 12.88 -2.15 -5.91
N ASP A 12 12.08 -3.15 -6.29
CA ASP A 12 12.44 -4.31 -7.09
C ASP A 12 12.28 -4.09 -8.60
N GLY A 13 11.92 -2.87 -9.02
CA GLY A 13 11.67 -2.52 -10.43
C GLY A 13 10.35 -3.06 -10.98
N ARG A 14 9.43 -3.55 -10.14
CA ARG A 14 8.09 -4.00 -10.58
C ARG A 14 7.04 -2.94 -10.35
N LEU A 15 6.01 -2.92 -11.19
CA LEU A 15 4.85 -2.05 -11.02
C LEU A 15 3.88 -2.68 -10.01
N TYR A 16 3.48 -1.89 -9.00
CA TYR A 16 2.48 -2.28 -8.03
C TYR A 16 1.18 -1.50 -8.29
N ALA A 17 0.03 -2.15 -8.12
CA ALA A 17 -1.27 -1.51 -8.28
C ALA A 17 -2.25 -1.95 -7.17
N ALA A 18 -2.84 -0.98 -6.47
CA ALA A 18 -3.95 -1.23 -5.55
C ALA A 18 -5.27 -1.33 -6.32
N VAL A 19 -6.07 -2.35 -6.03
CA VAL A 19 -7.34 -2.61 -6.74
C VAL A 19 -8.51 -2.83 -5.80
N ALA A 20 -9.72 -2.83 -6.37
CA ALA A 20 -10.95 -2.74 -5.59
C ALA A 20 -11.20 -3.90 -4.61
N SER A 21 -10.62 -5.08 -4.87
CA SER A 21 -10.73 -6.29 -4.05
C SER A 21 -9.87 -6.26 -2.77
N GLY A 22 -9.08 -5.20 -2.56
CA GLY A 22 -8.07 -5.14 -1.51
C GLY A 22 -6.77 -5.86 -1.87
N ALA A 23 -6.68 -6.42 -3.08
CA ALA A 23 -5.43 -6.94 -3.61
C ALA A 23 -4.47 -5.80 -3.98
N ILE A 24 -3.18 -6.06 -3.79
CA ILE A 24 -2.10 -5.34 -4.42
C ILE A 24 -1.55 -6.26 -5.51
N LEU A 25 -1.62 -5.81 -6.76
CA LEU A 25 -1.07 -6.51 -7.89
C LEU A 25 0.38 -6.10 -8.09
N ARG A 26 1.21 -7.03 -8.55
CA ARG A 26 2.61 -6.79 -8.93
C ARG A 26 2.81 -7.31 -10.35
N MET A 27 3.47 -6.55 -11.19
CA MET A 27 3.67 -6.86 -12.61
C MET A 27 4.96 -6.24 -13.14
N GLN A 28 5.37 -6.65 -14.34
CA GLN A 28 6.40 -5.92 -15.08
C GLN A 28 5.88 -4.52 -15.44
N GLU A 29 6.78 -3.59 -15.74
CA GLU A 29 6.43 -2.20 -16.07
C GLU A 29 5.48 -2.09 -17.28
N ASP A 30 5.58 -3.02 -18.23
CA ASP A 30 4.68 -3.15 -19.38
C ASP A 30 3.33 -3.81 -19.05
N GLY A 31 3.12 -4.19 -17.78
CA GLY A 31 1.90 -4.86 -17.29
C GLY A 31 1.89 -6.38 -17.45
N ALA A 32 2.94 -6.99 -18.02
CA ALA A 32 3.07 -8.44 -18.16
C ALA A 32 3.37 -9.13 -16.82
N GLN A 33 3.20 -10.46 -16.78
CA GLN A 33 3.48 -11.30 -15.60
C GLN A 33 2.79 -10.80 -14.33
N ARG A 34 1.51 -10.44 -14.45
CA ARG A 34 0.70 -9.93 -13.35
C ARG A 34 0.39 -11.03 -12.33
N GLU A 35 0.66 -10.73 -11.07
CA GLU A 35 0.35 -11.59 -9.92
C GLU A 35 -0.36 -10.80 -8.82
N VAL A 36 -1.15 -11.50 -7.98
CA VAL A 36 -1.59 -10.94 -6.69
C VAL A 36 -0.40 -11.06 -5.73
N TRP A 37 0.20 -9.92 -5.38
CA TRP A 37 1.33 -9.90 -4.46
C TRP A 37 0.87 -10.14 -3.02
N ILE A 38 -0.16 -9.41 -2.58
CA ILE A 38 -0.81 -9.56 -1.27
C ILE A 38 -2.27 -9.12 -1.37
N ASN A 39 -3.12 -9.54 -0.44
CA ASN A 39 -4.44 -8.95 -0.24
C ASN A 39 -4.54 -8.45 1.20
N THR A 40 -4.76 -7.15 1.38
CA THR A 40 -4.82 -6.53 2.71
C THR A 40 -6.14 -6.79 3.43
N ARG A 41 -7.14 -7.36 2.74
CA ARG A 41 -8.52 -7.50 3.20
C ARG A 41 -9.19 -6.16 3.55
N GLY A 42 -8.61 -5.05 3.12
CA GLY A 42 -9.17 -3.70 3.24
C GLY A 42 -9.28 -3.04 1.86
N ARG A 43 -9.07 -1.72 1.82
CA ARG A 43 -9.13 -0.95 0.58
C ARG A 43 -8.01 0.09 0.57
N VAL A 44 -6.87 -0.28 -0.02
CA VAL A 44 -5.74 0.63 -0.20
C VAL A 44 -6.08 1.67 -1.29
N LEU A 45 -5.92 2.94 -0.95
CA LEU A 45 -6.14 4.11 -1.82
C LEU A 45 -4.85 4.92 -2.09
N GLY A 46 -3.74 4.47 -1.53
CA GLY A 46 -2.46 5.14 -1.73
C GLY A 46 -1.38 4.38 -1.02
N PHE A 47 -0.19 4.35 -1.60
CA PHE A 47 0.94 3.73 -0.95
C PHE A 47 2.26 4.33 -1.41
N ALA A 48 3.28 4.19 -0.59
CA ALA A 48 4.65 4.56 -0.89
C ALA A 48 5.59 3.49 -0.33
N PHE A 49 6.78 3.35 -0.91
CA PHE A 49 7.81 2.47 -0.37
C PHE A 49 8.74 3.27 0.55
N ASP A 50 9.03 2.73 1.73
CA ASP A 50 10.07 3.26 2.61
C ASP A 50 11.47 2.82 2.14
N ALA A 51 12.51 3.35 2.78
CA ALA A 51 13.91 3.04 2.43
C ALA A 51 14.32 1.59 2.73
N GLN A 52 13.51 0.83 3.46
CA GLN A 52 13.71 -0.61 3.72
C GLN A 52 12.93 -1.48 2.73
N GLY A 53 12.16 -0.86 1.82
CA GLY A 53 11.32 -1.55 0.84
C GLY A 53 9.98 -2.03 1.39
N ASN A 54 9.57 -1.59 2.58
CA ASN A 54 8.22 -1.84 3.04
C ASN A 54 7.24 -0.92 2.29
N MET A 55 6.07 -1.45 1.97
CA MET A 55 4.95 -0.65 1.48
C MET A 55 4.22 -0.04 2.67
N ILE A 56 4.23 1.29 2.75
CA ILE A 56 3.37 2.06 3.63
C ILE A 56 2.09 2.36 2.86
N ALA A 57 0.96 1.84 3.32
CA ALA A 57 -0.31 1.91 2.61
C ALA A 57 -1.36 2.65 3.43
N ALA A 58 -2.02 3.63 2.80
CA ALA A 58 -3.24 4.25 3.29
C ALA A 58 -4.42 3.34 2.91
N ASP A 59 -4.96 2.64 3.91
CA ASP A 59 -6.15 1.81 3.78
C ASP A 59 -7.37 2.58 4.28
N ALA A 60 -8.37 2.70 3.40
CA ALA A 60 -9.58 3.49 3.63
C ALA A 60 -10.34 3.10 4.91
N TYR A 61 -10.19 1.85 5.38
CA TYR A 61 -10.95 1.35 6.53
C TYR A 61 -10.06 0.97 7.70
N ARG A 62 -8.78 0.69 7.46
CA ARG A 62 -7.85 0.21 8.48
C ARG A 62 -6.84 1.26 8.95
N GLY A 63 -6.85 2.44 8.34
CA GLY A 63 -5.88 3.49 8.59
C GLY A 63 -4.56 3.22 7.85
N LEU A 64 -3.44 3.51 8.51
CA LEU A 64 -2.12 3.35 7.93
C LEU A 64 -1.56 1.96 8.22
N LEU A 65 -1.15 1.26 7.16
CA LEU A 65 -0.55 -0.07 7.22
C LEU A 65 0.92 -0.01 6.82
N ARG A 66 1.72 -0.92 7.40
CA ARG A 66 3.03 -1.32 6.88
C ARG A 66 2.93 -2.75 6.37
N ILE A 67 3.40 -2.97 5.16
CA ILE A 67 3.48 -4.29 4.52
C ILE A 67 4.94 -4.56 4.16
N THR A 68 5.52 -5.58 4.74
CA THR A 68 6.93 -5.95 4.51
C THR A 68 7.09 -6.76 3.21
N PRO A 69 8.32 -6.89 2.65
CA PRO A 69 8.57 -7.72 1.46
C PRO A 69 8.17 -9.20 1.63
N ASP A 70 8.25 -9.74 2.85
CA ASP A 70 7.80 -11.08 3.24
C ASP A 70 6.29 -11.15 3.57
N LYS A 71 5.54 -10.10 3.19
CA LYS A 71 4.08 -10.02 3.20
C LYS A 71 3.45 -10.02 4.60
N GLN A 72 4.16 -9.50 5.60
CA GLN A 72 3.59 -9.25 6.94
C GLN A 72 2.91 -7.89 6.96
N ILE A 73 1.70 -7.85 7.53
CA ILE A 73 0.90 -6.62 7.64
C ILE A 73 0.87 -6.17 9.10
N THR A 74 1.23 -4.91 9.35
CA THR A 74 1.10 -4.24 10.65
C THR A 74 0.27 -2.98 10.50
N VAL A 75 -0.65 -2.71 11.43
CA VAL A 75 -1.32 -1.40 11.52
C VAL A 75 -0.35 -0.43 12.22
N LEU A 76 -0.01 0.66 11.56
CA LEU A 76 0.85 1.73 12.10
C LEU A 76 0.04 2.78 12.84
N CYS A 77 -1.15 3.13 12.33
CA CYS A 77 -2.01 4.15 12.89
C CYS A 77 -3.46 3.97 12.41
N ASP A 78 -4.39 3.74 13.34
CA ASP A 78 -5.83 3.70 13.09
C ASP A 78 -6.59 4.78 13.89
N GLN A 79 -5.89 5.58 14.70
CA GLN A 79 -6.45 6.68 15.49
C GLN A 79 -5.41 7.77 15.78
N VAL A 80 -5.88 9.01 15.93
CA VAL A 80 -5.08 10.19 16.32
C VAL A 80 -5.80 10.89 17.46
N ASP A 81 -5.13 11.09 18.60
CA ASP A 81 -5.70 11.72 19.80
C ASP A 81 -7.07 11.13 20.22
N GLY A 82 -7.20 9.80 20.11
CA GLY A 82 -8.43 9.06 20.43
C GLY A 82 -9.53 9.15 19.36
N THR A 83 -9.29 9.85 18.26
CA THR A 83 -10.21 9.94 17.11
C THR A 83 -9.82 8.94 16.03
N PRO A 84 -10.72 8.05 15.58
CA PRO A 84 -10.41 7.09 14.53
C PRO A 84 -10.04 7.74 13.20
N VAL A 85 -9.08 7.14 12.48
CA VAL A 85 -8.81 7.46 11.09
C VAL A 85 -9.92 6.87 10.23
N LEU A 86 -10.87 7.72 9.80
CA LEU A 86 -12.07 7.26 9.11
C LEU A 86 -11.84 6.84 7.66
N TYR A 87 -10.89 7.50 6.97
CA TYR A 87 -10.69 7.31 5.54
C TYR A 87 -9.27 7.74 5.12
N ALA A 88 -8.28 6.87 5.37
CA ALA A 88 -6.92 7.15 4.91
C ALA A 88 -6.86 7.05 3.38
N ASN A 89 -6.59 8.17 2.71
CA ASN A 89 -6.65 8.24 1.24
C ASN A 89 -5.27 8.18 0.58
N SER A 90 -4.26 8.85 1.12
CA SER A 90 -2.94 8.90 0.48
C SER A 90 -1.83 8.96 1.53
N VAL A 91 -0.63 8.59 1.13
CA VAL A 91 0.56 8.61 1.97
C VAL A 91 1.80 8.87 1.11
N VAL A 92 2.77 9.58 1.69
CA VAL A 92 4.12 9.73 1.15
C VAL A 92 5.13 9.38 2.24
N VAL A 93 6.32 8.93 1.86
CA VAL A 93 7.42 8.71 2.81
C VAL A 93 8.56 9.64 2.42
N ALA A 94 8.91 10.57 3.32
CA ALA A 94 10.05 11.45 3.14
C ALA A 94 11.36 10.67 3.30
N LYS A 95 12.46 11.21 2.74
CA LYS A 95 13.80 10.58 2.79
C LYS A 95 14.30 10.28 4.20
N ASN A 96 13.85 11.03 5.20
CA ASN A 96 14.19 10.82 6.61
C ASN A 96 13.25 9.81 7.31
N GLY A 97 12.41 9.10 6.57
CA GLY A 97 11.46 8.11 7.10
C GLY A 97 10.19 8.72 7.70
N LYS A 98 10.02 10.05 7.66
CA LYS A 98 8.78 10.67 8.09
C LYS A 98 7.66 10.32 7.11
N ILE A 99 6.55 9.87 7.67
CA ILE A 99 5.29 9.61 6.97
C ILE A 99 4.38 10.83 7.13
#